data_AF-A0A7S1CFS9-F1
#
_entry.id   AF-A0A7S1CFS9-F1
#
_cell.length_a   1.000
_cell.length_b   1.000
_cell.length_c   1.000
_cell.angle_alpha   90.00
_cell.angle_beta   90.00
_cell.angle_gamma   90.00
#
_symmetry.space_group_name_H-M   'P 1'
#
loop_
_entity.id
_entity.type
_entity.pdbx_description
1 polymer ?
#
loop_
_entity_poly.entity_id
_entity_poly.type
_entity_poly.pdbx_seq_one_letter_code
_entity_poly.pdbx_strand_id
1 'polypeptide(L)'
;MPASVGGAAGGAGGASGGAGKKKISRRAARSATASAVFGRSAGISNVADVGMEVDKMGNGVGDAADLAPDGAFAGTGARIVLLSLYSDYMTSDWPVLRGMFERKGFEVVHWSSAPTLDAMRDALADVPGSSVQFWLISGSTAMLSVAHLALIAERWREGMGVHVMGDNAPYFADANALLTALDGRLPYMQGNLPAMDYVCVDGCAREAGLQVNGTHGFLRKDHRITTGIRRLFVGATVSWMAREPVEAAGLEVIMCATEQDGAVVVAFAEARTRAGAASPEEDDGTGKKVAKDAGSGKGGKAVTGPARGLDGVHGPLIVHTAFTSAYVNADTAGTTRCFTNQAVILGALCEDARAKRLAACRAMLRHCLAAGVTTMTT
;
A
#
# COMPACT_ATOMS: atom_id res chain seq x y z
N MET A 1 -0.23 47.02 61.56
CA MET A 1 0.09 46.54 62.93
C MET A 1 -1.20 46.08 63.60
N PRO A 2 -1.18 45.08 64.47
CA PRO A 2 -0.49 43.77 64.44
C PRO A 2 -1.56 42.63 64.55
N ALA A 3 -1.28 41.32 64.49
CA ALA A 3 -0.23 40.59 65.18
C ALA A 3 0.14 39.24 64.53
N SER A 4 1.44 38.93 64.65
CA SER A 4 2.06 37.60 64.73
C SER A 4 1.47 36.80 65.92
N VAL A 5 1.59 35.47 66.04
CA VAL A 5 2.74 34.56 66.27
C VAL A 5 2.17 33.13 66.03
N GLY A 6 2.85 32.02 65.71
CA GLY A 6 4.23 31.58 65.76
C GLY A 6 4.32 30.17 65.18
N GLY A 7 5.53 29.74 64.80
CA GLY A 7 5.76 28.49 64.07
C GLY A 7 5.95 27.24 64.93
N ALA A 8 6.14 26.12 64.23
CA ALA A 8 6.92 24.97 64.69
C ALA A 8 7.44 24.19 63.46
N ALA A 9 8.72 23.83 63.53
CA ALA A 9 9.48 23.09 62.52
C ALA A 9 9.38 21.57 62.74
N GLY A 10 9.67 20.81 61.67
CA GLY A 10 9.90 19.35 61.71
C GLY A 10 9.24 18.65 60.53
N GLY A 11 9.88 17.82 59.72
CA GLY A 11 11.27 17.37 59.65
C GLY A 11 11.46 16.69 58.29
N ALA A 12 12.72 16.56 57.89
CA ALA A 12 13.14 15.97 56.63
C ALA A 12 12.75 14.49 56.51
N GLY A 13 12.20 14.11 55.36
CA GLY A 13 11.98 12.73 54.94
C GLY A 13 12.16 12.64 53.43
N GLY A 14 13.40 12.49 52.99
CA GLY A 14 13.75 12.31 51.59
C GLY A 14 13.26 10.97 51.06
N ALA A 15 12.46 11.00 50.01
CA ALA A 15 12.22 9.87 49.13
C ALA A 15 12.61 10.28 47.71
N SER A 16 13.87 10.02 47.34
CA SER A 16 14.33 10.07 45.96
C SER A 16 13.68 8.91 45.20
N GLY A 17 12.44 9.13 44.73
CA GLY A 17 11.79 8.25 43.77
C GLY A 17 12.56 8.32 42.46
N GLY A 18 13.41 7.32 42.22
CA GLY A 18 14.11 7.16 40.95
C GLY A 18 13.08 7.12 39.82
N ALA A 19 13.11 8.14 38.95
CA ALA A 19 12.37 8.18 37.72
C ALA A 19 12.89 7.06 36.80
N GLY A 20 12.35 5.86 36.98
CA GLY A 20 12.54 4.76 36.06
C GLY A 20 12.05 5.22 34.69
N LYS A 21 12.98 5.49 33.78
CA LYS A 21 12.69 5.68 32.36
C LYS A 21 11.92 4.44 31.90
N LYS A 22 10.58 4.51 31.90
CA LYS A 22 9.72 3.47 31.34
C LYS A 22 10.20 3.26 29.91
N LYS A 23 10.81 2.11 29.65
CA LYS A 23 11.16 1.67 28.30
C LYS A 23 9.85 1.58 27.53
N ILE A 24 9.53 2.64 26.79
CA ILE A 24 8.46 2.61 25.79
C ILE A 24 8.80 1.44 24.87
N SER A 25 7.91 0.46 24.81
CA SER A 25 8.14 -0.71 23.97
C SER A 25 8.30 -0.22 22.52
N ARG A 26 9.15 -0.89 21.73
CA ARG A 26 9.32 -0.54 20.30
C ARG A 26 7.97 -0.56 19.55
N ARG A 27 6.97 -1.32 20.03
CA ARG A 27 5.60 -1.32 19.53
C ARG A 27 4.85 -0.01 19.84
N ALA A 28 4.99 0.54 21.04
CA ALA A 28 4.39 1.83 21.42
C ALA A 28 5.06 3.02 20.70
N ALA A 29 6.38 2.96 20.48
CA ALA A 29 7.08 3.96 19.65
C ALA A 29 6.66 3.87 18.17
N ARG A 30 6.49 2.66 17.61
CA ARG A 30 5.94 2.42 16.26
C ARG A 30 4.52 2.96 16.10
N SER A 31 3.69 2.81 17.13
CA SER A 31 2.34 3.35 17.16
C SER A 31 2.33 4.88 17.14
N ALA A 32 3.28 5.54 17.81
CA ALA A 32 3.31 7.00 17.91
C ALA A 32 3.71 7.69 16.59
N THR A 33 4.65 7.13 15.82
CA THR A 33 5.05 7.70 14.52
C THR A 33 4.04 7.40 13.42
N ALA A 34 3.51 6.17 13.34
CA ALA A 34 2.42 5.85 12.41
C ALA A 34 1.11 6.60 12.77
N SER A 35 0.87 6.88 14.06
CA SER A 35 -0.25 7.72 14.53
C SER A 35 -0.12 9.19 14.14
N ALA A 36 1.06 9.66 13.71
CA ALA A 36 1.23 11.04 13.28
C ALA A 36 0.72 11.28 11.85
N VAL A 37 0.76 10.23 11.00
CA VAL A 37 0.40 10.32 9.57
C VAL A 37 -1.05 9.93 9.32
N PHE A 38 -1.62 9.05 10.16
CA PHE A 38 -2.98 8.55 9.97
C PHE A 38 -4.02 9.30 10.80
N GLY A 39 -5.16 9.59 10.18
CA GLY A 39 -6.32 10.21 10.82
C GLY A 39 -7.09 9.25 11.73
N ARG A 40 -8.04 9.79 12.49
CA ARG A 40 -8.90 9.03 13.42
C ARG A 40 -9.78 7.96 12.75
N SER A 41 -10.02 8.09 11.45
CA SER A 41 -10.80 7.15 10.62
C SER A 41 -9.97 6.02 10.04
N ALA A 42 -8.64 6.00 10.25
CA ALA A 42 -7.75 5.06 9.58
C ALA A 42 -8.15 3.60 9.78
N GLY A 43 -8.43 2.91 8.67
CA GLY A 43 -8.90 1.52 8.67
C GLY A 43 -10.38 1.35 8.99
N ILE A 44 -11.17 2.43 9.01
CA ILE A 44 -12.62 2.37 9.24
C ILE A 44 -13.32 2.63 7.92
N SER A 45 -13.94 1.60 7.35
CA SER A 45 -14.65 1.75 6.08
C SER A 45 -16.01 2.44 6.25
N ASN A 46 -16.75 2.10 7.32
CA ASN A 46 -18.02 2.72 7.66
C ASN A 46 -17.83 3.87 8.66
N VAL A 47 -17.42 5.04 8.18
CA VAL A 47 -17.06 6.17 9.05
C VAL A 47 -18.24 6.79 9.82
N ALA A 48 -19.47 6.46 9.46
CA ALA A 48 -20.65 6.79 10.25
C ALA A 48 -20.57 6.20 11.67
N ASP A 49 -19.94 5.03 11.83
CA ASP A 49 -19.79 4.35 13.14
C ASP A 49 -18.90 5.15 14.11
N VAL A 50 -18.09 6.08 13.57
CA VAL A 50 -17.26 7.02 14.36
C VAL A 50 -17.76 8.46 14.28
N GLY A 51 -19.03 8.65 13.95
CA GLY A 51 -19.72 9.93 13.96
C GLY A 51 -19.28 10.91 12.86
N MET A 52 -18.75 10.40 11.74
CA MET A 52 -18.46 11.23 10.57
C MET A 52 -19.68 11.33 9.66
N GLU A 53 -19.77 12.46 8.97
CA GLU A 53 -20.78 12.67 7.94
C GLU A 53 -20.52 11.75 6.75
N VAL A 54 -21.61 11.25 6.15
CA VAL A 54 -21.57 10.36 4.99
C VAL A 54 -22.49 10.85 3.88
N ASP A 55 -22.13 10.56 2.63
CA ASP A 55 -22.97 10.86 1.47
C ASP A 55 -24.09 9.82 1.29
N LYS A 56 -24.90 9.98 0.22
CA LYS A 56 -25.99 9.05 -0.13
C LYS A 56 -25.53 7.60 -0.38
N MET A 57 -24.24 7.39 -0.65
CA MET A 57 -23.63 6.08 -0.84
C MET A 57 -23.03 5.53 0.46
N GLY A 58 -23.07 6.29 1.55
CA GLY A 58 -22.50 5.93 2.85
C GLY A 58 -20.98 6.10 2.92
N ASN A 59 -20.37 6.80 1.95
CA ASN A 59 -18.95 7.13 1.97
C ASN A 59 -18.74 8.41 2.78
N GLY A 60 -17.60 8.51 3.47
CA GLY A 60 -17.27 9.68 4.30
C GLY A 60 -17.17 10.98 3.51
N VAL A 61 -17.76 12.07 4.03
CA VAL A 61 -17.77 13.40 3.41
C VAL A 61 -16.54 14.21 3.79
N GLY A 62 -15.93 14.86 2.80
CA GLY A 62 -14.77 15.74 2.96
C GLY A 62 -13.49 15.02 3.40
N ASP A 63 -12.46 15.81 3.69
CA ASP A 63 -11.12 15.30 4.03
C ASP A 63 -11.05 14.67 5.44
N ALA A 64 -12.08 14.86 6.27
CA ALA A 64 -12.12 14.32 7.64
C ALA A 64 -12.17 12.79 7.68
N ALA A 65 -12.69 12.17 6.60
CA ALA A 65 -12.76 10.72 6.46
C ALA A 65 -11.52 10.12 5.80
N ASP A 66 -10.59 10.93 5.30
CA ASP A 66 -9.36 10.45 4.66
C ASP A 66 -8.49 9.66 5.63
N LEU A 67 -7.74 8.70 5.09
CA LEU A 67 -6.76 7.95 5.87
C LEU A 67 -5.67 8.84 6.46
N ALA A 68 -5.26 9.91 5.76
CA ALA A 68 -4.35 10.92 6.30
C ALA A 68 -4.98 12.31 6.26
N PRO A 69 -4.82 13.09 7.34
CA PRO A 69 -5.22 14.49 7.33
C PRO A 69 -4.35 15.31 6.37
N ASP A 70 -4.81 16.52 6.07
CA ASP A 70 -4.02 17.50 5.34
C ASP A 70 -2.71 17.84 6.08
N GLY A 71 -1.65 18.06 5.32
CA GLY A 71 -0.30 18.31 5.84
C GLY A 71 0.41 17.09 6.45
N ALA A 72 -0.19 15.89 6.45
CA ALA A 72 0.41 14.69 7.05
C ALA A 72 1.81 14.35 6.50
N PHE A 73 2.10 14.73 5.27
CA PHE A 73 3.39 14.49 4.59
C PHE A 73 4.23 15.76 4.41
N ALA A 74 3.76 16.89 4.92
CA ALA A 74 4.47 18.16 4.76
C ALA A 74 5.85 18.08 5.42
N GLY A 75 6.90 18.34 4.63
CA GLY A 75 8.28 18.34 5.09
C GLY A 75 8.89 16.95 5.29
N THR A 76 8.16 15.85 5.02
CA THR A 76 8.75 14.50 5.04
C THR A 76 9.52 14.18 3.76
N GLY A 77 9.31 14.98 2.70
CA GLY A 77 9.86 14.71 1.37
C GLY A 77 9.16 13.57 0.66
N ALA A 78 7.96 13.17 1.09
CA ALA A 78 7.19 12.16 0.37
C ALA A 78 6.81 12.66 -1.04
N ARG A 79 7.12 11.87 -2.06
CA ARG A 79 6.94 12.20 -3.47
C ARG A 79 6.11 11.15 -4.20
N ILE A 80 5.19 11.61 -5.04
CA ILE A 80 4.43 10.82 -5.99
C ILE A 80 4.93 11.14 -7.39
N VAL A 81 5.37 10.11 -8.11
CA VAL A 81 5.74 10.17 -9.53
C VAL A 81 4.63 9.48 -10.32
N LEU A 82 3.76 10.27 -10.93
CA LEU A 82 2.60 9.82 -11.69
C LEU A 82 2.88 9.82 -13.20
N LEU A 83 2.75 8.66 -13.82
CA LEU A 83 2.77 8.49 -15.27
C LEU A 83 1.36 8.13 -15.75
N SER A 84 0.70 9.09 -16.43
CA SER A 84 -0.64 8.91 -16.99
C SER A 84 -0.59 8.75 -18.50
N LEU A 85 -0.57 7.50 -18.97
CA LEU A 85 -0.57 7.16 -20.40
C LEU A 85 -1.99 7.11 -21.00
N TYR A 86 -3.00 7.31 -20.17
CA TYR A 86 -4.40 7.52 -20.56
C TYR A 86 -4.69 9.02 -20.65
N SER A 87 -4.44 9.63 -21.81
CA SER A 87 -4.44 11.09 -21.97
C SER A 87 -5.84 11.73 -22.08
N ASP A 88 -6.83 10.98 -22.57
CA ASP A 88 -8.03 11.59 -23.13
C ASP A 88 -9.04 12.05 -22.06
N TYR A 89 -8.95 11.50 -20.84
CA TYR A 89 -9.86 11.85 -19.73
C TYR A 89 -9.15 12.50 -18.54
N MET A 90 -7.84 12.32 -18.38
CA MET A 90 -7.13 12.78 -17.16
C MET A 90 -6.64 14.23 -17.23
N THR A 91 -6.57 14.82 -18.41
CA THR A 91 -5.97 16.14 -18.61
C THR A 91 -6.77 17.28 -17.97
N SER A 92 -8.10 17.20 -17.94
CA SER A 92 -8.96 18.21 -17.30
C SER A 92 -8.91 18.17 -15.77
N ASP A 93 -8.78 16.97 -15.20
CA ASP A 93 -8.92 16.76 -13.75
C ASP A 93 -7.57 16.87 -13.03
N TRP A 94 -6.47 16.89 -13.76
CA TRP A 94 -5.12 16.95 -13.20
C TRP A 94 -4.90 18.11 -12.21
N PRO A 95 -5.32 19.36 -12.47
CA PRO A 95 -5.16 20.44 -11.50
C PRO A 95 -5.81 20.14 -10.15
N VAL A 96 -6.97 19.47 -10.17
CA VAL A 96 -7.69 19.07 -8.95
C VAL A 96 -6.91 17.98 -8.22
N LEU A 97 -6.50 16.92 -8.94
CA LEU A 97 -5.72 15.82 -8.38
C LEU A 97 -4.40 16.29 -7.75
N ARG A 98 -3.66 17.13 -8.48
CA ARG A 98 -2.43 17.76 -7.99
C ARG A 98 -2.70 18.52 -6.69
N GLY A 99 -3.70 19.38 -6.68
CA GLY A 99 -4.06 20.15 -5.49
C GLY A 99 -4.41 19.28 -4.29
N MET A 100 -5.04 18.11 -4.50
CA MET A 100 -5.31 17.16 -3.42
C MET A 100 -4.04 16.56 -2.82
N PHE A 101 -3.10 16.10 -3.67
CA PHE A 101 -1.83 15.56 -3.19
C PHE A 101 -0.98 16.62 -2.48
N GLU A 102 -0.94 17.84 -3.02
CA GLU A 102 -0.19 18.95 -2.43
C GLU A 102 -0.78 19.36 -1.07
N ARG A 103 -2.11 19.36 -0.89
CA ARG A 103 -2.74 19.57 0.43
C ARG A 103 -2.35 18.52 1.46
N LYS A 104 -2.17 17.26 1.06
CA LYS A 104 -1.64 16.21 1.96
C LYS A 104 -0.15 16.41 2.28
N GLY A 105 0.56 17.24 1.50
CA GLY A 105 1.97 17.55 1.69
C GLY A 105 2.92 16.74 0.79
N PHE A 106 2.41 16.06 -0.23
CA PHE A 106 3.25 15.35 -1.20
C PHE A 106 3.90 16.30 -2.20
N GLU A 107 5.14 15.99 -2.58
CA GLU A 107 5.72 16.48 -3.83
C GLU A 107 5.17 15.65 -5.01
N VAL A 108 4.85 16.29 -6.12
CA VAL A 108 4.18 15.61 -7.24
C VAL A 108 4.89 15.86 -8.56
N VAL A 109 5.34 14.79 -9.21
CA VAL A 109 5.84 14.78 -10.58
C VAL A 109 4.81 14.08 -11.45
N HIS A 110 4.44 14.68 -12.59
CA HIS A 110 3.46 14.11 -13.50
C HIS A 110 3.93 14.17 -14.95
N TRP A 111 3.77 13.05 -15.65
CA TRP A 111 3.92 12.97 -17.09
C TRP A 111 2.68 12.34 -17.73
N SER A 112 2.25 12.91 -18.85
CA SER A 112 1.15 12.39 -19.68
C SER A 112 1.64 11.56 -20.88
N SER A 113 2.93 11.27 -20.94
CA SER A 113 3.60 10.45 -21.93
C SER A 113 4.86 9.86 -21.33
N ALA A 114 5.43 8.81 -21.93
CA ALA A 114 6.67 8.23 -21.46
C ALA A 114 7.80 9.30 -21.44
N PRO A 115 8.39 9.62 -20.28
CA PRO A 115 9.49 10.57 -20.20
C PRO A 115 10.76 9.96 -20.81
N THR A 116 11.84 10.74 -20.89
CA THR A 116 13.16 10.17 -21.15
C THR A 116 13.60 9.31 -19.96
N LEU A 117 14.48 8.33 -20.22
CA LEU A 117 14.98 7.44 -19.17
C LEU A 117 15.70 8.22 -18.06
N ASP A 118 16.45 9.27 -18.41
CA ASP A 118 17.17 10.11 -17.45
C ASP A 118 16.20 10.92 -16.58
N ALA A 119 15.16 11.52 -17.19
CA ALA A 119 14.13 12.24 -16.42
C ALA A 119 13.37 11.30 -15.46
N MET A 120 13.10 10.06 -15.88
CA MET A 120 12.52 9.04 -15.00
C MET A 120 13.46 8.69 -13.86
N ARG A 121 14.76 8.48 -14.16
CA ARG A 121 15.77 8.15 -13.16
C ARG A 121 15.89 9.24 -12.10
N ASP A 122 15.93 10.49 -12.51
CA ASP A 122 16.03 11.63 -11.60
C ASP A 122 14.79 11.76 -10.70
N ALA A 123 13.59 11.59 -11.25
CA ALA A 123 12.37 11.66 -10.45
C ALA A 123 12.25 10.52 -9.43
N LEU A 124 12.72 9.32 -9.79
CA LEU A 124 12.69 8.12 -8.94
C LEU A 124 13.90 8.00 -7.99
N ALA A 125 14.85 8.93 -8.05
CA ALA A 125 16.06 8.92 -7.22
C ALA A 125 15.71 8.98 -5.72
N ASP A 126 16.46 8.23 -4.91
CA ASP A 126 16.28 8.25 -3.45
C ASP A 126 16.94 9.50 -2.88
N VAL A 127 16.18 10.31 -2.16
CA VAL A 127 16.71 11.45 -1.41
C VAL A 127 16.78 11.02 0.06
N PRO A 128 17.91 11.17 0.77
CA PRO A 128 17.99 10.88 2.20
C PRO A 128 16.84 11.51 3.00
N GLY A 129 15.99 10.68 3.60
CA GLY A 129 14.81 11.11 4.37
C GLY A 129 13.46 11.14 3.63
N SER A 130 13.42 11.17 2.29
CA SER A 130 12.18 11.10 1.48
C SER A 130 11.49 9.72 1.38
N SER A 131 10.33 9.66 0.73
CA SER A 131 9.77 8.40 0.25
C SER A 131 9.24 8.62 -1.16
N VAL A 132 9.57 7.74 -2.11
CA VAL A 132 9.08 7.85 -3.48
C VAL A 132 8.05 6.76 -3.75
N GLN A 133 6.99 7.14 -4.45
CA GLN A 133 6.02 6.22 -5.02
C GLN A 133 5.91 6.45 -6.52
N PHE A 134 5.85 5.37 -7.27
CA PHE A 134 5.61 5.39 -8.71
C PHE A 134 4.20 4.91 -9.01
N TRP A 135 3.46 5.70 -9.77
CA TRP A 135 2.08 5.43 -10.15
C TRP A 135 2.00 5.37 -11.68
N LEU A 136 1.47 4.26 -12.19
CA LEU A 136 1.22 4.06 -13.61
C LEU A 136 -0.28 3.99 -13.87
N ILE A 137 -0.81 4.88 -14.70
CA ILE A 137 -2.12 4.76 -15.33
C ILE A 137 -1.86 4.36 -16.78
N SER A 138 -2.18 3.10 -17.12
CA SER A 138 -1.80 2.50 -18.39
C SER A 138 -2.61 3.03 -19.59
N GLY A 139 -2.01 2.96 -20.77
CA GLY A 139 -2.69 3.28 -22.04
C GLY A 139 -3.14 2.03 -22.79
N SER A 140 -3.69 2.26 -23.99
CA SER A 140 -4.09 1.21 -24.93
C SER A 140 -2.92 0.55 -25.66
N THR A 141 -1.75 1.19 -25.64
CA THR A 141 -0.53 0.74 -26.31
C THR A 141 0.62 0.77 -25.32
N ALA A 142 1.61 -0.11 -25.52
CA ALA A 142 2.81 -0.11 -24.69
C ALA A 142 3.70 1.08 -25.09
N MET A 143 3.87 2.03 -24.18
CA MET A 143 4.69 3.23 -24.38
C MET A 143 6.01 3.16 -23.60
N LEU A 144 6.11 2.32 -22.57
CA LEU A 144 7.33 2.15 -21.79
C LEU A 144 8.29 1.19 -22.49
N SER A 145 9.52 1.67 -22.73
CA SER A 145 10.61 0.80 -23.19
C SER A 145 11.03 -0.19 -22.09
N VAL A 146 11.71 -1.27 -22.49
CA VAL A 146 12.31 -2.25 -21.56
C VAL A 146 13.20 -1.58 -20.52
N ALA A 147 13.93 -0.51 -20.88
CA ALA A 147 14.78 0.22 -19.96
C ALA A 147 14.00 0.96 -18.87
N HIS A 148 12.84 1.54 -19.21
CA HIS A 148 11.96 2.15 -18.21
C HIS A 148 11.41 1.10 -17.24
N LEU A 149 10.92 -0.03 -17.77
CA LEU A 149 10.37 -1.11 -16.96
C LEU A 149 11.43 -1.69 -16.00
N ALA A 150 12.65 -1.90 -16.50
CA ALA A 150 13.77 -2.38 -15.70
C ALA A 150 14.14 -1.40 -14.58
N LEU A 151 14.18 -0.09 -14.87
CA LEU A 151 14.41 0.94 -13.86
C LEU A 151 13.33 0.91 -12.77
N ILE A 152 12.05 0.91 -13.13
CA ILE A 152 10.95 0.89 -12.14
C ILE A 152 11.05 -0.37 -11.27
N ALA A 153 11.32 -1.53 -11.86
CA ALA A 153 11.47 -2.78 -11.13
C ALA A 153 12.68 -2.79 -10.19
N GLU A 154 13.81 -2.22 -10.60
CA GLU A 154 14.98 -2.00 -9.75
C GLU A 154 14.61 -1.15 -8.53
N ARG A 155 13.99 0.01 -8.74
CA ARG A 155 13.60 0.93 -7.65
C ARG A 155 12.56 0.30 -6.72
N TRP A 156 11.63 -0.50 -7.25
CA TRP A 156 10.68 -1.26 -6.44
C TRP A 156 11.36 -2.29 -5.54
N ARG A 157 12.34 -3.05 -6.05
CA ARG A 157 13.15 -3.97 -5.23
C ARG A 157 13.99 -3.25 -4.18
N GLU A 158 14.25 -1.96 -4.36
CA GLU A 158 14.88 -1.11 -3.34
C GLU A 158 13.89 -0.56 -2.28
N GLY A 159 12.60 -0.85 -2.40
CA GLY A 159 11.60 -0.45 -1.41
C GLY A 159 10.70 0.72 -1.83
N MET A 160 10.84 1.23 -3.06
CA MET A 160 9.92 2.22 -3.62
C MET A 160 8.51 1.64 -3.75
N GLY A 161 7.48 2.40 -3.40
CA GLY A 161 6.09 1.97 -3.59
C GLY A 161 5.69 2.02 -5.06
N VAL A 162 4.91 1.04 -5.51
CA VAL A 162 4.39 1.00 -6.89
C VAL A 162 2.87 0.83 -6.88
N HIS A 163 2.19 1.65 -7.68
CA HIS A 163 0.76 1.53 -7.95
C HIS A 163 0.55 1.36 -9.45
N VAL A 164 0.03 0.21 -9.86
CA VAL A 164 -0.23 -0.12 -11.26
C VAL A 164 -1.73 -0.08 -11.51
N MET A 165 -2.15 0.75 -12.44
CA MET A 165 -3.55 0.92 -12.83
C MET A 165 -3.72 0.60 -14.31
N GLY A 166 -4.68 -0.27 -14.62
CA GLY A 166 -5.22 -0.47 -15.95
C GLY A 166 -6.75 -0.38 -15.92
N ASP A 167 -7.37 -0.54 -17.08
CA ASP A 167 -8.83 -0.50 -17.22
C ASP A 167 -9.31 -1.53 -18.24
N ASN A 168 -10.56 -1.48 -18.69
CA ASN A 168 -11.07 -2.38 -19.72
C ASN A 168 -10.15 -2.42 -20.96
N ALA A 169 -10.20 -3.53 -21.72
CA ALA A 169 -9.31 -3.65 -22.87
C ALA A 169 -9.58 -2.53 -23.89
N PRO A 170 -8.52 -1.97 -24.51
CA PRO A 170 -7.11 -2.39 -24.44
C PRO A 170 -6.24 -1.69 -23.37
N TYR A 171 -6.81 -0.99 -22.39
CA TYR A 171 -6.12 -0.01 -21.55
C TYR A 171 -5.33 -0.58 -20.35
N PHE A 172 -4.56 -1.64 -20.57
CA PHE A 172 -3.65 -2.24 -19.57
C PHE A 172 -2.31 -2.66 -20.16
N ALA A 173 -1.94 -2.14 -21.33
CA ALA A 173 -0.77 -2.61 -22.08
C ALA A 173 0.53 -2.46 -21.25
N ASP A 174 0.84 -1.23 -20.80
CA ASP A 174 1.99 -0.99 -19.92
C ASP A 174 1.81 -1.53 -18.50
N ALA A 175 0.57 -1.63 -17.99
CA ALA A 175 0.32 -2.23 -16.68
C ALA A 175 0.80 -3.68 -16.64
N ASN A 176 0.40 -4.48 -17.63
CA ASN A 176 0.83 -5.86 -17.76
C ASN A 176 2.33 -6.01 -18.05
N ALA A 177 2.89 -5.12 -18.87
CA ALA A 177 4.34 -5.10 -19.13
C ALA A 177 5.12 -4.80 -17.84
N LEU A 178 4.65 -3.85 -17.04
CA LEU A 178 5.28 -3.50 -15.76
C LEU A 178 5.14 -4.62 -14.73
N LEU A 179 3.96 -5.20 -14.53
CA LEU A 179 3.77 -6.32 -13.59
C LEU A 179 4.71 -7.47 -13.91
N THR A 180 4.86 -7.81 -15.19
CA THR A 180 5.82 -8.84 -15.65
C THR A 180 7.27 -8.46 -15.32
N ALA A 181 7.66 -7.19 -15.48
CA ALA A 181 9.00 -6.71 -15.18
C ALA A 181 9.31 -6.64 -13.67
N LEU A 182 8.29 -6.36 -12.85
CA LEU A 182 8.41 -6.37 -11.39
C LEU A 182 8.71 -7.81 -10.90
N ASP A 183 7.85 -8.76 -11.25
CA ASP A 183 8.01 -10.20 -11.01
C ASP A 183 7.06 -10.96 -11.95
N GLY A 184 7.60 -11.89 -12.76
CA GLY A 184 6.82 -12.66 -13.74
C GLY A 184 5.74 -13.58 -13.15
N ARG A 185 5.65 -13.70 -11.82
CA ARG A 185 4.57 -14.40 -11.11
C ARG A 185 3.38 -13.50 -10.78
N LEU A 186 3.51 -12.18 -10.91
CA LEU A 186 2.42 -11.24 -10.63
C LEU A 186 1.23 -11.47 -11.57
N PRO A 187 0.01 -11.16 -11.11
CA PRO A 187 -1.20 -11.38 -11.89
C PRO A 187 -1.19 -10.53 -13.18
N TYR A 188 -1.92 -11.01 -14.17
CA TYR A 188 -2.11 -10.35 -15.45
C TYR A 188 -3.54 -9.80 -15.55
N MET A 189 -3.67 -8.55 -15.99
CA MET A 189 -4.95 -7.90 -16.22
C MET A 189 -5.59 -8.40 -17.52
N GLN A 190 -6.87 -8.72 -17.47
CA GLN A 190 -7.69 -9.20 -18.59
C GLN A 190 -8.93 -8.33 -18.71
N GLY A 191 -9.42 -8.09 -19.93
CA GLY A 191 -10.34 -6.98 -20.17
C GLY A 191 -11.83 -7.32 -20.18
N ASN A 192 -12.59 -6.23 -20.14
CA ASN A 192 -14.00 -6.10 -20.52
C ASN A 192 -14.99 -6.91 -19.68
N LEU A 193 -14.69 -7.10 -18.39
CA LEU A 193 -15.69 -7.62 -17.46
C LEU A 193 -16.82 -6.57 -17.33
N PRO A 194 -18.07 -6.92 -17.66
CA PRO A 194 -19.20 -6.05 -17.40
C PRO A 194 -19.37 -5.91 -15.88
N ALA A 195 -19.27 -4.70 -15.36
CA ALA A 195 -19.48 -4.43 -13.95
C ALA A 195 -20.81 -3.69 -13.74
N MET A 196 -20.97 -2.50 -14.32
CA MET A 196 -22.19 -1.64 -14.30
C MET A 196 -22.85 -1.49 -12.91
N ASP A 197 -22.11 -1.68 -11.82
CA ASP A 197 -22.67 -1.69 -10.46
C ASP A 197 -21.63 -1.27 -9.41
N TYR A 198 -22.08 -1.28 -8.15
CA TYR A 198 -21.29 -0.96 -6.98
C TYR A 198 -20.79 -2.22 -6.28
N VAL A 199 -19.53 -2.19 -5.87
CA VAL A 199 -19.05 -3.06 -4.79
C VAL A 199 -19.30 -2.39 -3.44
N CYS A 200 -19.56 -3.20 -2.42
CA CYS A 200 -19.80 -2.71 -1.08
C CYS A 200 -18.94 -3.44 -0.06
N VAL A 201 -18.69 -2.79 1.08
CA VAL A 201 -18.03 -3.39 2.23
C VAL A 201 -18.87 -4.57 2.75
N ASP A 202 -18.26 -5.76 2.83
CA ASP A 202 -18.81 -7.01 3.39
C ASP A 202 -20.35 -7.14 3.31
N GLY A 203 -20.87 -7.59 2.16
CA GLY A 203 -22.28 -7.99 2.04
C GLY A 203 -23.32 -6.86 2.10
N CYS A 204 -22.93 -5.59 2.26
CA CYS A 204 -23.84 -4.44 2.20
C CYS A 204 -24.64 -4.35 0.87
N ALA A 205 -24.19 -5.03 -0.19
CA ALA A 205 -24.93 -5.14 -1.44
C ALA A 205 -26.29 -5.85 -1.27
N ARG A 206 -26.38 -6.81 -0.33
CA ARG A 206 -27.60 -7.54 0.00
C ARG A 206 -28.66 -6.65 0.66
N GLU A 207 -28.23 -5.67 1.45
CA GLU A 207 -29.11 -4.68 2.10
C GLU A 207 -29.58 -3.59 1.12
N ALA A 208 -28.81 -3.31 0.07
CA ALA A 208 -29.11 -2.25 -0.90
C ALA A 208 -29.85 -2.75 -2.17
N GLY A 209 -29.99 -4.07 -2.34
CA GLY A 209 -30.61 -4.66 -3.55
C GLY A 209 -29.78 -4.50 -4.83
N LEU A 210 -28.47 -4.27 -4.71
CA LEU A 210 -27.55 -4.07 -5.84
C LEU A 210 -26.98 -5.43 -6.29
N GLN A 211 -27.15 -5.78 -7.56
CA GLN A 211 -26.71 -7.04 -8.15
C GLN A 211 -26.00 -6.80 -9.50
N VAL A 212 -24.74 -7.26 -9.60
CA VAL A 212 -24.02 -7.40 -10.87
C VAL A 212 -24.41 -8.75 -11.47
N ASN A 213 -25.29 -8.79 -12.47
CA ASN A 213 -25.68 -10.04 -13.15
C ASN A 213 -26.08 -11.18 -12.19
N GLY A 214 -26.70 -10.86 -11.04
CA GLY A 214 -27.09 -11.84 -10.02
C GLY A 214 -25.99 -12.25 -9.02
N THR A 215 -24.81 -11.63 -9.08
CA THR A 215 -23.70 -11.82 -8.13
C THR A 215 -23.35 -10.49 -7.43
N HIS A 216 -22.87 -10.57 -6.20
CA HIS A 216 -22.40 -9.40 -5.47
C HIS A 216 -20.88 -9.33 -5.61
N GLY A 217 -20.34 -8.16 -5.95
CA GLY A 217 -18.92 -7.89 -5.73
C GLY A 217 -18.69 -7.49 -4.27
N PHE A 218 -17.46 -7.60 -3.78
CA PHE A 218 -17.13 -7.22 -2.40
C PHE A 218 -15.95 -6.26 -2.36
N LEU A 219 -15.99 -5.40 -1.34
CA LEU A 219 -14.90 -4.55 -0.90
C LEU A 219 -14.48 -5.00 0.50
N ARG A 220 -13.19 -5.21 0.74
CA ARG A 220 -12.70 -5.68 2.03
C ARG A 220 -12.96 -4.66 3.13
N LYS A 221 -13.65 -5.09 4.18
CA LYS A 221 -13.89 -4.29 5.38
C LYS A 221 -12.62 -4.07 6.19
N ASP A 222 -12.54 -2.89 6.80
CA ASP A 222 -11.52 -2.48 7.78
C ASP A 222 -10.06 -2.60 7.29
N HIS A 223 -9.87 -2.64 5.96
CA HIS A 223 -8.57 -2.51 5.35
C HIS A 223 -8.23 -1.02 5.23
N ARG A 224 -6.96 -0.64 5.42
CA ARG A 224 -6.58 0.79 5.37
C ARG A 224 -6.91 1.45 4.03
N ILE A 225 -6.80 0.70 2.92
CA ILE A 225 -7.14 1.21 1.57
C ILE A 225 -8.62 1.62 1.50
N THR A 226 -9.50 0.95 2.25
CA THR A 226 -10.95 1.14 2.21
C THR A 226 -11.45 2.13 3.25
N THR A 227 -10.56 2.88 3.92
CA THR A 227 -10.91 3.92 4.89
C THR A 227 -11.89 4.94 4.29
N GLY A 228 -13.02 5.21 4.95
CA GLY A 228 -14.01 6.17 4.46
C GLY A 228 -14.81 5.70 3.23
N ILE A 229 -14.55 4.51 2.70
CA ILE A 229 -15.24 3.96 1.54
C ILE A 229 -16.13 2.80 1.98
N ARG A 230 -17.43 2.98 1.80
CA ARG A 230 -18.45 1.95 2.01
C ARG A 230 -18.94 1.33 0.71
N ARG A 231 -19.10 2.14 -0.34
CA ARG A 231 -19.58 1.71 -1.66
C ARG A 231 -18.76 2.38 -2.77
N LEU A 232 -18.35 1.59 -3.76
CA LEU A 232 -17.58 2.05 -4.90
C LEU A 232 -18.22 1.58 -6.20
N PHE A 233 -18.47 2.51 -7.11
CA PHE A 233 -18.92 2.15 -8.46
C PHE A 233 -17.74 1.60 -9.27
N VAL A 234 -17.94 0.44 -9.90
CA VAL A 234 -16.89 -0.28 -10.62
C VAL A 234 -16.95 0.01 -12.12
N GLY A 235 -17.68 1.03 -12.57
CA GLY A 235 -17.67 1.43 -13.98
C GLY A 235 -18.53 0.54 -14.85
N ALA A 236 -18.59 0.86 -16.14
CA ALA A 236 -19.38 0.06 -17.07
C ALA A 236 -18.70 -1.27 -17.39
N THR A 237 -17.43 -1.20 -17.77
CA THR A 237 -16.56 -2.33 -17.99
C THR A 237 -15.24 -2.06 -17.28
N VAL A 238 -14.59 -3.12 -16.83
CA VAL A 238 -13.27 -3.06 -16.19
C VAL A 238 -12.37 -4.16 -16.73
N SER A 239 -11.07 -4.03 -16.49
CA SER A 239 -10.24 -5.22 -16.47
C SER A 239 -10.39 -5.95 -15.13
N TRP A 240 -9.85 -7.14 -15.05
CA TRP A 240 -9.85 -7.99 -13.87
C TRP A 240 -8.62 -8.89 -13.87
N MET A 241 -8.29 -9.44 -12.73
CA MET A 241 -7.25 -10.46 -12.55
C MET A 241 -7.89 -11.73 -12.02
N ALA A 242 -7.41 -12.88 -12.50
CA ALA A 242 -7.80 -14.15 -11.91
C ALA A 242 -7.28 -14.24 -10.47
N ARG A 243 -8.16 -14.65 -9.54
CA ARG A 243 -7.85 -14.78 -8.11
C ARG A 243 -6.65 -15.68 -7.81
N GLU A 244 -6.57 -16.84 -8.46
CA GLU A 244 -5.50 -17.82 -8.16
C GLU A 244 -4.10 -17.21 -8.37
N PRO A 245 -3.77 -16.57 -9.52
CA PRO A 245 -2.51 -15.85 -9.67
C PRO A 245 -2.25 -14.76 -8.62
N VAL A 246 -3.28 -13.99 -8.24
CA VAL A 246 -3.18 -12.94 -7.22
C VAL A 246 -2.75 -13.55 -5.88
N GLU A 247 -3.45 -14.58 -5.44
CA GLU A 247 -3.19 -15.26 -4.16
C GLU A 247 -1.87 -16.04 -4.19
N ALA A 248 -1.53 -16.68 -5.32
CA ALA A 248 -0.27 -17.42 -5.51
C ALA A 248 0.96 -16.51 -5.42
N ALA A 249 0.86 -15.28 -5.91
CA ALA A 249 1.90 -14.26 -5.74
C ALA A 249 1.93 -13.67 -4.31
N GLY A 250 0.98 -14.04 -3.45
CA GLY A 250 0.91 -13.57 -2.07
C GLY A 250 0.32 -12.16 -1.93
N LEU A 251 -0.48 -11.72 -2.89
CA LEU A 251 -1.21 -10.46 -2.81
C LEU A 251 -2.52 -10.68 -2.06
N GLU A 252 -2.88 -9.69 -1.25
CA GLU A 252 -4.15 -9.59 -0.57
C GLU A 252 -5.22 -9.08 -1.54
N VAL A 253 -6.32 -9.83 -1.66
CA VAL A 253 -7.50 -9.38 -2.41
C VAL A 253 -8.25 -8.32 -1.60
N ILE A 254 -8.36 -7.12 -2.16
CA ILE A 254 -9.06 -5.99 -1.54
C ILE A 254 -10.45 -5.81 -2.13
N MET A 255 -10.61 -6.08 -3.42
CA MET A 255 -11.87 -5.89 -4.13
C MET A 255 -12.05 -6.91 -5.23
N CYS A 256 -13.26 -7.46 -5.35
CA CYS A 256 -13.70 -8.27 -6.48
C CYS A 256 -14.95 -7.68 -7.12
N ALA A 257 -15.02 -7.71 -8.44
CA ALA A 257 -16.22 -7.31 -9.18
C ALA A 257 -17.36 -8.33 -9.03
N THR A 258 -17.03 -9.63 -8.95
CA THR A 258 -17.99 -10.71 -8.72
C THR A 258 -17.45 -11.67 -7.65
N GLU A 259 -18.32 -12.12 -6.73
CA GLU A 259 -17.97 -13.11 -5.71
C GLU A 259 -17.72 -14.51 -6.30
N GLN A 260 -18.40 -14.87 -7.39
CA GLN A 260 -18.39 -16.23 -7.93
C GLN A 260 -17.20 -16.54 -8.85
N ASP A 261 -16.73 -15.57 -9.64
CA ASP A 261 -15.73 -15.85 -10.69
C ASP A 261 -14.29 -15.55 -10.27
N GLY A 262 -14.09 -15.02 -9.05
CA GLY A 262 -12.77 -14.62 -8.58
C GLY A 262 -12.15 -13.50 -9.41
N ALA A 263 -12.99 -12.65 -10.02
CA ALA A 263 -12.55 -11.48 -10.77
C ALA A 263 -12.05 -10.38 -9.81
N VAL A 264 -10.76 -10.41 -9.52
CA VAL A 264 -10.10 -9.44 -8.63
C VAL A 264 -9.91 -8.12 -9.37
N VAL A 265 -10.35 -7.04 -8.73
CA VAL A 265 -10.20 -5.67 -9.25
C VAL A 265 -9.08 -4.92 -8.55
N VAL A 266 -8.94 -5.11 -7.24
CA VAL A 266 -7.86 -4.49 -6.45
C VAL A 266 -7.14 -5.57 -5.65
N ALA A 267 -5.82 -5.60 -5.79
CA ALA A 267 -4.93 -6.44 -5.01
C ALA A 267 -3.80 -5.61 -4.39
N PHE A 268 -3.33 -6.02 -3.21
CA PHE A 268 -2.33 -5.29 -2.44
C PHE A 268 -1.24 -6.23 -1.91
N ALA A 269 0.01 -5.77 -1.91
CA ALA A 269 1.10 -6.38 -1.16
C ALA A 269 1.82 -5.35 -0.30
N GLU A 270 2.00 -5.68 0.97
CA GLU A 270 2.82 -4.86 1.88
C GLU A 270 4.32 -5.00 1.56
N ALA A 271 5.10 -3.99 1.92
CA ALA A 271 6.55 -4.02 1.79
C ALA A 271 7.15 -5.18 2.60
N ARG A 272 7.94 -6.04 1.96
CA ARG A 272 8.71 -7.07 2.66
C ARG A 272 10.11 -6.57 2.95
N THR A 273 10.49 -6.61 4.22
CA THR A 273 11.88 -6.41 4.64
C THR A 273 12.52 -7.77 4.89
N ARG A 274 13.83 -7.88 4.66
CA ARG A 274 14.63 -9.12 4.74
C ARG A 274 14.56 -9.86 6.10
N ALA A 275 13.91 -9.28 7.11
CA ALA A 275 13.87 -9.77 8.48
C ALA A 275 13.02 -11.05 8.71
N GLY A 276 12.43 -11.63 7.65
CA GLY A 276 11.66 -12.87 7.71
C GLY A 276 12.16 -14.00 6.80
N ALA A 277 13.24 -13.79 6.03
CA ALA A 277 13.91 -14.91 5.38
C ALA A 277 14.61 -15.68 6.50
N ALA A 278 14.04 -16.80 6.92
CA ALA A 278 14.74 -17.74 7.78
C ALA A 278 16.14 -17.93 7.19
N SER A 279 17.17 -17.70 8.00
CA SER A 279 18.53 -18.11 7.65
C SER A 279 18.43 -19.53 7.11
N PRO A 280 19.07 -19.87 5.99
CA PRO A 280 19.15 -21.27 5.58
C PRO A 280 19.68 -22.02 6.80
N GLU A 281 18.86 -22.93 7.34
CA GLU A 281 19.36 -23.89 8.32
C GLU A 281 20.59 -24.51 7.67
N GLU A 282 21.75 -24.31 8.29
CA GLU A 282 22.93 -25.08 7.96
C GLU A 282 22.52 -26.54 8.13
N ASP A 283 22.34 -27.21 6.99
CA ASP A 283 22.17 -28.65 6.89
C ASP A 283 23.42 -29.28 7.52
N ASP A 284 23.31 -29.59 8.81
CA ASP A 284 24.33 -30.25 9.60
C ASP A 284 24.33 -31.73 9.22
N GLY A 285 24.92 -31.99 8.05
CA GLY A 285 25.05 -33.30 7.43
C GLY A 285 25.37 -34.41 8.43
N THR A 286 24.33 -35.03 8.96
CA THR A 286 24.38 -36.28 9.71
C THR A 286 23.32 -37.20 9.14
N GLY A 287 23.67 -37.75 7.97
CA GLY A 287 22.88 -38.77 7.31
C GLY A 287 22.61 -39.95 8.24
N LYS A 288 21.34 -40.24 8.47
CA LYS A 288 20.88 -41.55 8.96
C LYS A 288 19.89 -42.12 7.98
N LYS A 289 20.39 -43.02 7.11
CA LYS A 289 19.58 -43.89 6.26
C LYS A 289 18.64 -44.71 7.13
N VAL A 290 17.34 -44.59 6.89
CA VAL A 290 16.36 -45.63 7.22
C VAL A 290 15.57 -45.93 5.95
N ALA A 291 15.66 -47.18 5.51
CA ALA A 291 14.93 -47.74 4.38
C ALA A 291 13.59 -48.34 4.85
N LYS A 292 12.71 -48.59 3.86
CA LYS A 292 11.41 -49.31 3.88
C LYS A 292 10.19 -48.49 4.29
N ASP A 293 9.01 -48.60 3.67
CA ASP A 293 8.46 -49.64 2.77
C ASP A 293 7.51 -49.03 1.72
N ALA A 294 7.33 -49.77 0.62
CA ALA A 294 6.38 -49.51 -0.45
C ALA A 294 4.94 -49.81 0.01
N GLY A 295 4.00 -48.92 -0.34
CA GLY A 295 2.56 -49.13 -0.14
C GLY A 295 1.77 -48.35 -1.19
N SER A 296 1.10 -49.07 -2.09
CA SER A 296 0.24 -48.52 -3.13
C SER A 296 -1.00 -47.84 -2.55
N GLY A 297 -1.39 -46.70 -3.10
CA GLY A 297 -2.64 -46.04 -2.72
C GLY A 297 -3.01 -44.92 -3.69
N LYS A 298 -3.93 -45.21 -4.61
CA LYS A 298 -4.61 -44.24 -5.47
C LYS A 298 -5.29 -43.17 -4.62
N GLY A 299 -5.07 -41.90 -4.98
CA GLY A 299 -5.80 -40.76 -4.43
C GLY A 299 -5.10 -39.46 -4.80
N GLY A 300 -5.47 -38.88 -5.94
CA GLY A 300 -5.00 -37.57 -6.37
C GLY A 300 -5.47 -36.49 -5.41
N LYS A 301 -4.67 -36.23 -4.37
CA LYS A 301 -4.73 -34.99 -3.59
C LYS A 301 -3.98 -33.93 -4.39
N ALA A 302 -4.67 -32.85 -4.74
CA ALA A 302 -4.03 -31.63 -5.20
C ALA A 302 -2.96 -31.24 -4.19
N VAL A 303 -1.70 -31.23 -4.62
CA VAL A 303 -0.56 -30.77 -3.83
C VAL A 303 -0.67 -29.25 -3.80
N THR A 304 -1.42 -28.72 -2.85
CA THR A 304 -1.31 -27.31 -2.45
C THR A 304 0.00 -27.16 -1.69
N GLY A 305 1.11 -27.06 -2.42
CA GLY A 305 2.37 -26.60 -1.85
C GLY A 305 2.17 -25.21 -1.23
N PRO A 306 2.95 -24.83 -0.20
CA PRO A 306 2.84 -23.50 0.38
C PRO A 306 3.02 -22.43 -0.70
N ALA A 307 2.11 -21.45 -0.73
CA ALA A 307 2.16 -20.34 -1.66
C ALA A 307 3.56 -19.70 -1.61
N ARG A 308 4.28 -19.74 -2.74
CA ARG A 308 5.58 -19.08 -2.89
C ARG A 308 5.34 -17.60 -3.13
N GLY A 309 5.02 -16.86 -2.07
CA GLY A 309 4.83 -15.41 -2.13
C GLY A 309 6.08 -14.69 -2.64
N LEU A 310 5.94 -13.40 -2.99
CA LEU A 310 7.07 -12.56 -3.44
C LEU A 310 8.31 -12.76 -2.54
N ASP A 311 9.39 -13.21 -3.16
CA ASP A 311 10.66 -13.50 -2.50
C ASP A 311 11.54 -12.24 -2.48
N GLY A 312 12.21 -11.99 -1.35
CA GLY A 312 13.18 -10.90 -1.24
C GLY A 312 12.64 -9.59 -0.68
N VAL A 313 13.43 -8.52 -0.84
CA VAL A 313 13.06 -7.16 -0.41
C VAL A 313 12.37 -6.47 -1.57
N HIS A 314 11.19 -5.92 -1.31
CA HIS A 314 10.46 -5.12 -2.28
C HIS A 314 9.61 -4.07 -1.56
N GLY A 315 9.30 -3.00 -2.26
CA GLY A 315 8.37 -1.98 -1.82
C GLY A 315 6.93 -2.50 -1.84
N PRO A 316 6.00 -1.71 -1.30
CA PRO A 316 4.59 -2.05 -1.35
C PRO A 316 4.06 -1.94 -2.80
N LEU A 317 3.07 -2.78 -3.14
CA LEU A 317 2.47 -2.85 -4.47
C LEU A 317 0.95 -2.79 -4.37
N ILE A 318 0.32 -1.95 -5.20
CA ILE A 318 -1.12 -1.98 -5.46
C ILE A 318 -1.32 -2.27 -6.94
N VAL A 319 -2.20 -3.22 -7.25
CA VAL A 319 -2.64 -3.52 -8.61
C VAL A 319 -4.13 -3.26 -8.71
N HIS A 320 -4.53 -2.41 -9.67
CA HIS A 320 -5.89 -1.96 -9.85
C HIS A 320 -6.32 -2.04 -11.32
N THR A 321 -7.47 -2.63 -11.59
CA THR A 321 -7.91 -3.00 -12.95
C THR A 321 -9.08 -2.16 -13.46
N ALA A 322 -9.35 -1.01 -12.85
CA ALA A 322 -10.44 -0.14 -13.26
C ALA A 322 -9.99 1.33 -13.27
N PHE A 323 -10.15 2.04 -14.40
CA PHE A 323 -10.10 3.51 -14.43
C PHE A 323 -11.46 4.09 -14.10
N THR A 324 -12.13 3.59 -13.07
CA THR A 324 -13.46 4.04 -12.70
C THR A 324 -13.44 5.46 -12.17
N SER A 325 -13.21 6.41 -13.09
CA SER A 325 -12.49 7.65 -12.85
C SER A 325 -11.18 7.41 -12.09
N ALA A 326 -10.13 8.18 -12.33
CA ALA A 326 -9.25 8.48 -11.22
C ALA A 326 -10.06 9.35 -10.25
N TYR A 327 -10.91 8.68 -9.48
CA TYR A 327 -11.35 9.01 -8.15
C TYR A 327 -11.68 10.49 -7.95
N VAL A 328 -12.91 10.81 -8.32
CA VAL A 328 -13.56 12.08 -8.06
C VAL A 328 -15.03 11.75 -7.78
N ASN A 329 -15.36 11.31 -6.56
CA ASN A 329 -16.78 11.38 -6.18
C ASN A 329 -17.08 12.86 -5.91
N ALA A 330 -17.28 13.64 -6.97
CA ALA A 330 -17.94 14.94 -6.86
C ALA A 330 -19.30 14.67 -6.23
N ASP A 331 -19.44 15.00 -4.95
CA ASP A 331 -20.78 15.18 -4.40
C ASP A 331 -21.52 16.24 -5.21
N THR A 332 -22.81 16.41 -4.96
CA THR A 332 -23.60 17.47 -5.59
C THR A 332 -23.08 18.89 -5.31
N ALA A 333 -22.08 19.05 -4.44
CA ALA A 333 -21.38 20.30 -4.17
C ALA A 333 -20.07 20.46 -4.96
N GLY A 334 -19.69 19.49 -5.81
CA GLY A 334 -18.49 19.56 -6.66
C GLY A 334 -17.20 19.19 -5.94
N THR A 335 -17.27 18.55 -4.76
CA THR A 335 -16.07 18.19 -3.99
C THR A 335 -15.47 16.90 -4.53
N THR A 336 -14.33 17.02 -5.21
CA THR A 336 -13.65 15.88 -5.80
C THR A 336 -12.97 14.98 -4.76
N ARG A 337 -13.39 13.70 -4.68
CA ARG A 337 -12.77 12.69 -3.79
C ARG A 337 -11.89 11.71 -4.55
N CYS A 338 -10.58 11.89 -4.43
CA CYS A 338 -9.62 10.85 -4.75
C CYS A 338 -9.59 9.76 -3.67
N PHE A 339 -9.28 8.51 -4.04
CA PHE A 339 -8.80 7.50 -3.09
C PHE A 339 -7.41 7.93 -2.59
N THR A 340 -7.41 9.01 -1.80
CA THR A 340 -6.33 9.60 -1.01
C THR A 340 -5.60 8.51 -0.20
N ASN A 341 -6.31 7.47 0.21
CA ASN A 341 -5.77 6.40 1.05
C ASN A 341 -4.63 5.61 0.42
N GLN A 342 -4.63 5.37 -0.89
CA GLN A 342 -3.64 4.48 -1.51
C GLN A 342 -2.25 5.12 -1.52
N ALA A 343 -2.15 6.41 -1.86
CA ALA A 343 -0.91 7.18 -1.76
C ALA A 343 -0.38 7.24 -0.33
N VAL A 344 -1.29 7.44 0.61
CA VAL A 344 -1.00 7.57 2.03
C VAL A 344 -0.44 6.26 2.61
N ILE A 345 -0.97 5.11 2.18
CA ILE A 345 -0.52 3.78 2.62
C ILE A 345 0.88 3.48 2.11
N LEU A 346 1.10 3.65 0.81
CA LEU A 346 2.41 3.37 0.23
C LEU A 346 3.46 4.31 0.80
N GLY A 347 3.14 5.59 1.05
CA GLY A 347 4.05 6.57 1.64
C GLY A 347 4.45 6.20 3.06
N ALA A 348 3.47 5.94 3.93
CA ALA A 348 3.72 5.55 5.32
C ALA A 348 4.46 4.20 5.41
N LEU A 349 4.14 3.23 4.54
CA LEU A 349 4.82 1.93 4.51
C LEU A 349 6.25 2.04 3.97
N CYS A 350 6.50 2.93 3.00
CA CYS A 350 7.84 3.22 2.50
C CYS A 350 8.70 3.89 3.58
N GLU A 351 8.16 4.86 4.33
CA GLU A 351 8.88 5.46 5.47
C GLU A 351 9.24 4.43 6.54
N ASP A 352 8.29 3.56 6.90
CA ASP A 352 8.52 2.50 7.88
C ASP A 352 9.54 1.46 7.39
N ALA A 353 9.45 1.05 6.13
CA ALA A 353 10.39 0.12 5.50
C ALA A 353 11.79 0.74 5.41
N ARG A 354 11.88 2.03 5.05
CA ARG A 354 13.13 2.79 4.98
C ARG A 354 13.77 2.94 6.35
N ALA A 355 13.01 3.32 7.37
CA ALA A 355 13.49 3.45 8.74
C ALA A 355 14.04 2.10 9.26
N LYS A 356 13.35 0.99 8.95
CA LYS A 356 13.81 -0.37 9.26
C LYS A 356 15.09 -0.73 8.50
N ARG A 357 15.19 -0.39 7.22
CA ARG A 357 16.39 -0.63 6.38
C ARG A 357 17.60 0.17 6.87
N LEU A 358 17.43 1.46 7.15
CA LEU A 358 18.47 2.32 7.73
C LEU A 358 18.91 1.80 9.10
N ALA A 359 17.99 1.37 9.95
CA ALA A 359 18.32 0.79 11.24
C ALA A 359 19.10 -0.53 11.09
N ALA A 360 18.72 -1.39 10.14
CA ALA A 360 19.43 -2.63 9.82
C ALA A 360 20.82 -2.37 9.26
N CYS A 361 20.98 -1.44 8.31
CA CYS A 361 22.28 -1.02 7.78
C CYS A 361 23.18 -0.44 8.88
N ARG A 362 22.64 0.41 9.76
CA ARG A 362 23.40 0.94 10.92
C ARG A 362 23.78 -0.14 11.93
N ALA A 363 22.95 -1.18 12.10
CA ALA A 363 23.29 -2.33 12.95
C ALA A 363 24.40 -3.18 12.31
N MET A 364 24.30 -3.44 11.01
CA MET A 364 25.32 -4.15 10.23
C MET A 364 26.65 -3.41 10.24
N LEU A 365 26.66 -2.10 9.96
CA LEU A 365 27.86 -1.25 10.01
C LEU A 365 28.51 -1.26 11.40
N ARG A 366 27.72 -1.16 12.48
CA ARG A 366 28.25 -1.28 13.85
C ARG A 366 28.86 -2.66 14.11
N HIS A 367 28.28 -3.72 13.56
CA HIS A 367 28.82 -5.07 13.68
C HIS A 367 30.14 -5.22 12.90
N CYS A 368 30.22 -4.72 11.66
CA CYS A 368 31.45 -4.71 10.88
C CYS A 368 32.57 -3.91 11.56
N LEU A 369 32.24 -2.73 12.11
CA LEU A 369 33.18 -1.90 12.87
C LEU A 369 33.65 -2.57 14.16
N ALA A 370 32.75 -3.23 14.91
CA ALA A 370 33.10 -3.97 16.12
C ALA A 370 33.95 -5.23 15.83
N ALA A 371 33.76 -5.84 14.65
CA ALA A 371 34.54 -6.99 14.20
C ALA A 371 35.91 -6.62 13.61
N GLY A 372 36.29 -5.34 13.61
CA GLY A 372 37.57 -4.89 13.06
C GLY A 372 37.67 -5.04 11.53
N VAL A 373 36.55 -5.18 10.83
CA VAL A 373 36.54 -5.28 9.36
C VAL A 373 36.74 -3.89 8.79
N THR A 374 38.00 -3.52 8.53
CA THR A 374 38.39 -2.20 8.04
C THR A 374 38.35 -2.04 6.51
N THR A 375 38.01 -3.09 5.77
CA THR A 375 38.00 -3.04 4.29
C THR A 375 36.72 -3.64 3.73
N MET A 376 35.79 -2.78 3.30
CA MET A 376 34.85 -3.12 2.25
C MET A 376 35.44 -2.59 0.94
N THR A 377 35.97 -3.49 0.11
CA THR A 377 36.22 -3.19 -1.29
C THR A 377 34.88 -2.90 -1.96
N THR A 378 34.79 -1.70 -2.54
CA THR A 378 33.63 -1.10 -3.23
C THR A 378 33.09 -1.93 -4.36
#